data_AF-A0A4Y2FFA4-F1
#
_entry.id   AF-A0A4Y2FFA4-F1
#
_cell.length_a   1.000
_cell.length_b   1.000
_cell.length_c   1.000
_cell.angle_alpha   90.00
_cell.angle_beta   90.00
_cell.angle_gamma   90.00
#
_symmetry.space_group_name_H-M   'P 1'
#
loop_
_entity.id
_entity.type
_entity.pdbx_description
1 polymer ?
#
loop_
_entity_poly.entity_id
_entity_poly.type
_entity_poly.pdbx_seq_one_letter_code
_entity_poly.pdbx_strand_id
1 'polypeptide(L)'
;MTTDSPSQSLYTLSEYLMKVCVPVWFTIKIHHSCKDGSKHVFETIKKSHYLSAEVKAVIDPIIQRNFEGNFIRELGLRRIMAARARKSIGLRKCTIPDFNFEAEDYHELIDWQNWAETEPPLTMGILDEALKQMVVDDVPAEVFHFQNYPCHT
;
A
#
# COMPACT_ATOMS: atom_id res chain seq x y z
N MET A 1 21.11 -24.71 24.98
CA MET A 1 20.10 -25.29 25.87
C MET A 1 18.76 -25.14 25.19
N THR A 2 18.14 -26.26 24.82
CA THR A 2 16.74 -26.32 24.34
C THR A 2 15.86 -26.50 25.58
N THR A 3 14.81 -25.69 25.70
CA THR A 3 13.82 -25.81 26.80
C THR A 3 12.59 -26.51 26.27
N ASP A 4 12.07 -27.53 26.96
CA ASP A 4 10.88 -28.28 26.51
C ASP A 4 9.57 -27.46 26.57
N SER A 5 9.61 -26.25 27.15
CA SER A 5 8.47 -25.35 27.24
C SER A 5 8.85 -23.96 26.69
N PRO A 6 8.49 -23.66 25.42
CA PRO A 6 8.76 -22.35 24.82
C PRO A 6 8.02 -21.23 25.57
N SER A 7 8.57 -20.02 25.55
CA SER A 7 7.87 -18.85 26.10
C SER A 7 6.66 -18.46 25.25
N GLN A 8 5.67 -17.82 25.86
CA GLN A 8 4.49 -17.33 25.14
C GLN A 8 4.87 -16.38 23.99
N SER A 9 5.88 -15.52 24.18
CA SER A 9 6.38 -14.62 23.14
C SER A 9 6.95 -15.37 21.93
N LEU A 10 7.64 -16.49 22.15
CA LEU A 10 8.17 -17.32 21.07
C LEU A 10 7.04 -18.03 20.30
N TYR A 11 5.99 -18.47 20.99
CA TYR A 11 4.79 -18.99 20.35
C TYR A 11 4.10 -17.92 19.49
N THR A 12 3.87 -16.72 20.04
CA THR A 12 3.27 -15.61 19.31
C THR A 12 4.08 -15.23 18.06
N LEU A 13 5.41 -15.18 18.17
CA LEU A 13 6.28 -14.92 17.03
C LEU A 13 6.18 -16.02 15.98
N SER A 14 6.23 -17.28 16.40
CA SER A 14 6.13 -18.43 15.50
C SER A 14 4.78 -18.46 14.79
N GLU A 15 3.68 -18.20 15.51
CA GLU A 15 2.36 -18.07 14.90
C GLU A 15 2.30 -16.92 13.90
N TYR A 16 2.87 -15.75 14.23
CA TYR A 16 2.88 -14.60 13.32
C TYR A 16 3.65 -14.89 12.03
N LEU A 17 4.80 -15.56 12.13
CA LEU A 17 5.55 -16.00 10.97
C LEU A 17 4.70 -16.92 10.07
N MET A 18 4.03 -17.91 10.67
CA MET A 18 3.28 -18.92 9.93
C MET A 18 1.94 -18.42 9.37
N LYS A 19 1.25 -17.54 10.10
CA LYS A 19 -0.09 -17.03 9.73
C LYS A 19 -0.03 -15.78 8.85
N VAL A 20 1.00 -14.95 9.01
CA VAL A 20 1.11 -13.64 8.36
C VAL A 20 2.30 -13.59 7.41
N CYS A 21 3.54 -13.69 7.92
CA CYS A 21 4.73 -13.41 7.12
C CYS A 21 4.90 -14.37 5.93
N VAL A 22 4.79 -15.68 6.17
CA VAL A 22 5.00 -16.69 5.12
C VAL A 22 3.93 -16.59 4.03
N PRO A 23 2.61 -16.58 4.34
CA PRO A 23 1.58 -16.45 3.31
C PRO A 23 1.70 -15.15 2.50
N VAL A 24 1.88 -14.01 3.17
CA VAL A 24 2.03 -12.70 2.50
C VAL A 24 3.26 -12.68 1.60
N TRP A 25 4.39 -13.25 2.04
CA TRP A 25 5.59 -13.36 1.22
C TRP A 25 5.33 -14.13 -0.09
N PHE A 26 4.60 -15.25 -0.03
CA PHE A 26 4.22 -15.99 -1.23
C PHE A 26 3.29 -15.17 -2.13
N THR A 27 2.27 -14.48 -1.58
CA THR A 27 1.39 -13.61 -2.35
C THR A 27 2.18 -12.52 -3.08
N ILE A 28 3.14 -11.88 -2.39
CA ILE A 28 4.02 -10.85 -2.95
C ILE A 28 4.90 -11.43 -4.08
N LYS A 29 5.40 -12.65 -3.96
CA LYS A 29 6.21 -13.28 -5.02
C LYS A 29 5.39 -13.60 -6.27
N ILE A 30 4.14 -14.03 -6.10
CA ILE A 30 3.23 -14.33 -7.22
C ILE A 30 2.74 -13.03 -7.88
N HIS A 31 2.33 -12.06 -7.06
CA HIS A 31 1.77 -10.78 -7.50
C HIS A 31 2.72 -9.62 -7.18
N HIS A 32 3.94 -9.70 -7.72
CA HIS A 32 5.03 -8.78 -7.41
C HIS A 32 4.85 -7.38 -8.01
N SER A 33 3.83 -7.13 -8.82
CA SER A 33 3.64 -5.83 -9.46
C SER A 33 3.36 -4.73 -8.42
N CYS A 34 3.95 -3.55 -8.61
CA CYS A 34 3.72 -2.40 -7.73
C CYS A 34 2.22 -2.08 -7.59
N LYS A 35 1.41 -2.29 -8.63
CA LYS A 35 -0.07 -2.09 -8.59
C LYS A 35 -0.80 -2.88 -7.50
N ASP A 36 -0.20 -3.99 -7.03
CA ASP A 36 -0.79 -4.86 -6.03
C ASP A 36 -0.28 -4.55 -4.60
N GLY A 37 0.63 -3.58 -4.44
CA GLY A 37 1.25 -3.25 -3.15
C GLY A 37 0.24 -2.87 -2.05
N SER A 38 -0.81 -2.10 -2.38
CA SER A 38 -1.87 -1.78 -1.42
C SER A 38 -2.66 -3.01 -0.97
N LYS A 39 -2.84 -4.00 -1.86
CA LYS A 39 -3.51 -5.26 -1.53
C LYS A 39 -2.66 -6.12 -0.61
N HIS A 40 -1.35 -6.16 -0.81
CA HIS A 40 -0.43 -6.90 0.06
C HIS A 40 -0.40 -6.33 1.48
N VAL A 41 -0.40 -5.00 1.58
CA VAL A 41 -0.48 -4.31 2.87
C VAL A 41 -1.82 -4.58 3.56
N PHE A 42 -2.92 -4.47 2.81
CA PHE A 42 -4.25 -4.81 3.32
C PHE A 42 -4.34 -6.26 3.82
N GLU A 43 -3.84 -7.22 3.04
CA GLU A 43 -3.80 -8.63 3.40
C GLU A 43 -3.00 -8.84 4.69
N THR A 44 -1.86 -8.16 4.84
CA THR A 44 -1.04 -8.20 6.06
C THR A 44 -1.83 -7.72 7.27
N ILE A 45 -2.56 -6.63 7.14
CA ILE A 45 -3.41 -6.06 8.21
C ILE A 45 -4.52 -7.05 8.58
N LYS A 46 -5.31 -7.52 7.61
CA LYS A 46 -6.41 -8.47 7.86
C LYS A 46 -5.89 -9.77 8.49
N LYS A 47 -4.76 -10.30 8.04
CA LYS A 47 -4.14 -11.49 8.63
C LYS A 47 -3.61 -11.24 10.04
N SER A 48 -3.28 -10.01 10.41
CA SER A 48 -2.80 -9.63 11.74
C SER A 48 -3.93 -9.36 12.74
N HIS A 49 -5.19 -9.35 12.31
CA HIS A 49 -6.35 -9.05 13.16
C HIS A 49 -6.52 -10.00 14.36
N TYR A 50 -5.99 -11.22 14.32
CA TYR A 50 -6.06 -12.16 15.46
C TYR A 50 -5.13 -11.79 16.62
N LEU A 51 -4.17 -10.89 16.42
CA LEU A 51 -3.19 -10.52 17.44
C LEU A 51 -3.82 -9.70 18.56
N SER A 52 -3.22 -9.75 19.75
CA SER A 52 -3.62 -8.89 20.88
C SER A 52 -3.32 -7.42 20.59
N ALA A 53 -4.04 -6.51 21.26
CA ALA A 53 -3.82 -5.08 21.12
C ALA A 53 -2.37 -4.65 21.45
N GLU A 54 -1.75 -5.30 22.44
CA GLU A 54 -0.35 -5.05 22.82
C GLU A 54 0.63 -5.36 21.68
N VAL A 55 0.43 -6.49 20.99
CA VAL A 55 1.29 -6.87 19.86
C VAL A 55 1.00 -6.00 18.63
N LYS A 56 -0.26 -5.69 18.37
CA LYS A 56 -0.67 -4.77 17.29
C LYS A 56 -0.04 -3.38 17.45
N ALA A 57 0.05 -2.85 18.68
CA ALA A 57 0.70 -1.58 18.96
C ALA A 57 2.18 -1.53 18.53
N VAL A 58 2.85 -2.69 18.39
CA VAL A 58 4.22 -2.79 17.88
C VAL A 58 4.24 -3.02 16.37
N ILE A 59 3.34 -3.85 15.84
CA ILE A 59 3.37 -4.31 14.44
C ILE A 59 2.71 -3.31 13.49
N ASP A 60 1.60 -2.69 13.87
CA ASP A 60 0.83 -1.78 13.01
C ASP A 60 1.68 -0.60 12.51
N PRO A 61 2.50 0.08 13.35
CA PRO A 61 3.42 1.12 12.87
C PRO A 61 4.48 0.59 11.88
N ILE A 62 4.89 -0.67 12.02
CA ILE A 62 5.87 -1.29 11.10
C ILE A 62 5.22 -1.56 9.74
N ILE A 63 3.99 -2.09 9.74
CA ILE A 63 3.20 -2.31 8.52
C ILE A 63 2.99 -0.97 7.80
N GLN A 64 2.55 0.06 8.52
CA GLN A 64 2.34 1.40 7.97
C GLN A 64 3.64 1.98 7.41
N ARG A 65 4.78 1.85 8.12
CA ARG A 65 6.06 2.37 7.64
C ARG A 65 6.56 1.69 6.36
N ASN A 66 6.23 0.42 6.18
CA ASN A 66 6.61 -0.36 5.01
C ASN A 66 5.65 -0.16 3.82
N PHE A 67 4.66 0.74 3.94
CA PHE A 67 3.77 1.06 2.85
C PHE A 67 4.47 1.88 1.77
N GLU A 68 4.63 1.26 0.59
CA GLU A 68 4.90 1.97 -0.65
C GLU A 68 3.57 2.30 -1.32
N GLY A 69 3.25 3.60 -1.35
CA GLY A 69 1.91 4.07 -1.68
C GLY A 69 1.46 3.78 -3.11
N ASN A 70 0.41 2.97 -3.25
CA ASN A 70 -0.31 2.76 -4.50
C ASN A 70 -1.70 3.39 -4.44
N PHE A 71 -2.08 4.11 -5.49
CA PHE A 71 -3.35 4.84 -5.56
C PHE A 71 -4.46 3.99 -6.15
N ILE A 72 -5.70 4.22 -5.67
CA ILE A 72 -6.92 3.78 -6.34
C ILE A 72 -7.01 4.47 -7.70
N ARG A 73 -7.29 3.72 -8.76
CA ARG A 73 -7.04 4.11 -10.16
C ARG A 73 -7.63 5.46 -10.59
N GLU A 74 -8.95 5.63 -10.51
CA GLU A 74 -9.62 6.87 -10.92
C GLU A 74 -9.27 8.06 -10.00
N LEU A 75 -9.31 7.81 -8.69
CA LEU A 75 -8.97 8.81 -7.69
C LEU A 75 -7.51 9.27 -7.83
N GLY A 76 -6.61 8.35 -8.18
CA GLY A 76 -5.21 8.59 -8.47
C GLY A 76 -5.05 9.53 -9.66
N LEU A 77 -5.73 9.26 -10.78
CA LEU A 77 -5.69 10.13 -11.96
C LEU A 77 -6.20 11.54 -11.66
N ARG A 78 -7.35 11.67 -10.98
CA ARG A 78 -7.90 12.96 -10.56
C ARG A 78 -6.92 13.73 -9.66
N ARG A 79 -6.25 13.04 -8.75
CA ARG A 79 -5.22 13.61 -7.86
C ARG A 79 -3.95 14.02 -8.57
N ILE A 80 -3.51 13.25 -9.57
CA ILE A 80 -2.37 13.63 -10.41
C ILE A 80 -2.69 14.94 -11.12
N MET A 81 -3.87 15.05 -11.73
CA MET A 81 -4.31 16.27 -12.41
C MET A 81 -4.38 17.47 -11.45
N ALA A 82 -4.96 17.28 -10.27
CA ALA A 82 -5.06 18.32 -9.26
C ALA A 82 -3.69 18.71 -8.66
N ALA A 83 -2.76 17.77 -8.51
CA ALA A 83 -1.39 18.03 -8.09
C ALA A 83 -0.61 18.84 -9.14
N ARG A 84 -0.76 18.50 -10.44
CA ARG A 84 -0.14 19.27 -11.55
C ARG A 84 -0.60 20.71 -11.60
N ALA A 85 -1.90 20.94 -11.41
CA ALA A 85 -2.48 22.28 -11.39
C ALA A 85 -1.87 23.18 -10.28
N ARG A 86 -1.43 22.57 -9.16
CA ARG A 86 -0.85 23.30 -8.03
C ARG A 86 0.62 23.71 -8.20
N LYS A 87 1.32 23.24 -9.24
CA LYS A 87 2.74 23.56 -9.55
C LYS A 87 3.62 23.73 -8.29
N SER A 88 3.83 22.66 -7.52
CA SER A 88 4.70 22.75 -6.34
C SER A 88 6.17 22.95 -6.76
N ILE A 89 6.78 24.05 -6.34
CA ILE A 89 8.17 24.44 -6.69
C ILE A 89 9.21 23.72 -5.80
N GLY A 90 8.78 22.91 -4.83
CA GLY A 90 9.65 22.27 -3.83
C GLY A 90 9.80 20.75 -3.97
N LEU A 91 10.80 20.20 -3.27
CA LEU A 91 10.98 18.76 -3.10
C LEU A 91 9.72 18.14 -2.46
N ARG A 92 9.22 17.06 -3.08
CA ARG A 92 8.12 16.27 -2.51
C ARG A 92 8.59 15.65 -1.19
N LYS A 93 7.93 16.00 -0.09
CA LYS A 93 8.12 15.28 1.17
C LYS A 93 7.34 13.96 1.06
N CYS A 94 8.05 12.84 1.07
CA CYS A 94 7.41 11.54 1.17
C CYS A 94 6.90 11.38 2.60
N THR A 95 5.62 11.64 2.81
CA THR A 95 4.94 11.38 4.08
C THR A 95 4.22 10.04 3.99
N ILE A 96 4.21 9.30 5.08
CA ILE A 96 3.50 8.03 5.17
C ILE A 96 2.08 8.36 5.64
N PRO A 97 1.02 7.92 4.93
CA PRO A 97 -0.34 8.17 5.36
C PRO A 97 -0.69 7.38 6.60
N ASP A 98 -1.61 7.94 7.39
CA ASP A 98 -2.22 7.20 8.49
C ASP A 98 -3.19 6.16 7.95
N PHE A 99 -3.13 4.98 8.57
CA PHE A 99 -3.90 3.81 8.15
C PHE A 99 -5.16 3.64 8.99
N ASN A 100 -6.25 3.29 8.32
CA ASN A 100 -7.41 2.70 8.95
C ASN A 100 -7.20 1.18 9.07
N PHE A 101 -6.71 0.71 10.22
CA PHE A 101 -6.47 -0.73 10.47
C PHE A 101 -7.76 -1.56 10.59
N GLU A 102 -8.91 -0.90 10.73
CA GLU A 102 -10.24 -1.50 10.78
C GLU A 102 -10.94 -1.47 9.40
N ALA A 103 -10.23 -1.09 8.33
CA ALA A 103 -10.78 -1.10 6.98
C ALA A 103 -11.26 -2.50 6.56
N GLU A 104 -12.41 -2.55 5.87
CA GLU A 104 -12.94 -3.79 5.29
C GLU A 104 -12.56 -3.96 3.82
N ASP A 105 -12.14 -2.87 3.17
CA ASP A 105 -11.60 -2.86 1.82
C ASP A 105 -10.22 -2.15 1.80
N TYR A 106 -9.30 -2.62 0.96
CA TYR A 106 -8.00 -1.97 0.74
C TYR A 106 -8.14 -0.52 0.24
N HIS A 107 -9.27 -0.19 -0.40
CA HIS A 107 -9.61 1.16 -0.81
C HIS A 107 -9.79 2.12 0.37
N GLU A 108 -10.21 1.62 1.53
CA GLU A 108 -10.51 2.39 2.74
C GLU A 108 -9.31 2.49 3.69
N LEU A 109 -8.18 1.87 3.36
CA LEU A 109 -6.96 1.89 4.18
C LEU A 109 -6.45 3.29 4.45
N ILE A 110 -6.59 4.20 3.49
CA ILE A 110 -6.10 5.57 3.59
C ILE A 110 -7.29 6.48 3.38
N ASP A 111 -7.40 7.48 4.23
CA ASP A 111 -8.28 8.61 3.94
C ASP A 111 -7.68 9.40 2.79
N TRP A 112 -8.04 8.99 1.58
CA TRP A 112 -7.59 9.67 0.40
C TRP A 112 -8.09 11.10 0.43
N GLN A 113 -9.35 11.40 0.77
CA GLN A 113 -9.92 12.75 0.65
C GLN A 113 -9.08 13.82 1.35
N ASN A 114 -8.58 13.53 2.55
CA ASN A 114 -7.78 14.47 3.34
C ASN A 114 -6.25 14.36 3.13
N TRP A 115 -5.79 13.38 2.34
CA TRP A 115 -4.36 13.18 2.08
C TRP A 115 -3.76 14.17 1.07
N ALA A 116 -2.57 14.69 1.37
CA ALA A 116 -1.87 15.66 0.56
C ALA A 116 -1.50 15.14 -0.84
N GLU A 117 -2.06 15.77 -1.86
CA GLU A 117 -1.85 15.38 -3.26
C GLU A 117 -0.48 15.86 -3.77
N THR A 118 0.33 14.90 -4.23
CA THR A 118 1.62 15.16 -4.87
C THR A 118 1.76 14.24 -6.08
N GLU A 119 2.18 14.81 -7.20
CA GLU A 119 2.33 14.03 -8.43
C GLU A 119 3.44 12.97 -8.24
N PRO A 120 3.17 11.69 -8.52
CA PRO A 120 4.19 10.65 -8.53
C PRO A 120 5.14 10.85 -9.72
N PRO A 121 6.46 10.65 -9.54
CA PRO A 121 7.43 10.74 -10.63
C PRO A 121 7.10 9.88 -11.84
N LEU A 122 6.46 8.73 -11.59
CA LEU A 122 6.01 7.78 -12.61
C LEU A 122 5.02 8.37 -13.61
N THR A 123 4.33 9.47 -13.28
CA THR A 123 3.38 10.09 -14.20
C THR A 123 3.90 11.34 -14.88
N MET A 124 5.08 11.88 -14.50
CA MET A 124 5.61 13.13 -15.08
C MET A 124 5.75 13.10 -16.62
N GLY A 125 5.98 11.94 -17.23
CA GLY A 125 6.09 11.79 -18.69
C GLY A 125 4.75 11.72 -19.45
N ILE A 126 3.62 11.70 -18.75
CA ILE A 126 2.28 11.54 -19.33
C ILE A 126 1.65 12.92 -19.55
N LEU A 127 1.06 13.16 -20.71
CA LEU A 127 0.40 14.44 -21.03
C LEU A 127 -0.92 14.62 -20.27
N ASP A 128 -1.29 15.86 -19.95
CA ASP A 128 -2.53 16.19 -19.24
C ASP A 128 -3.78 15.74 -20.01
N GLU A 129 -3.73 15.84 -21.33
CA GLU A 129 -4.78 15.44 -22.27
C GLU A 129 -4.99 13.93 -22.23
N ALA A 130 -3.90 13.16 -22.14
CA ALA A 130 -3.97 11.71 -21.98
C ALA A 130 -4.60 11.32 -20.65
N LEU A 131 -4.25 12.00 -19.54
CA LEU A 131 -4.87 11.78 -18.24
C LEU A 131 -6.38 12.11 -18.26
N LYS A 132 -6.77 13.22 -18.89
CA LYS A 132 -8.19 13.61 -19.05
C LYS A 132 -8.96 12.56 -19.83
N GLN A 133 -8.39 12.11 -20.95
CA GLN A 133 -9.01 11.09 -21.80
C GLN A 133 -9.21 9.78 -21.02
N MET A 134 -8.24 9.39 -20.19
CA MET A 134 -8.34 8.19 -19.33
C MET A 134 -9.45 8.27 -18.29
N VAL A 135 -9.75 9.46 -17.75
CA VAL A 135 -10.86 9.66 -16.82
C VAL A 135 -12.21 9.63 -17.55
N VAL A 136 -12.27 10.13 -18.79
CA VAL A 136 -13.51 10.22 -19.58
C VAL A 136 -13.91 8.87 -20.20
N ASP A 137 -12.94 8.14 -20.75
CA ASP A 137 -13.20 6.92 -21.51
C ASP A 137 -13.42 5.68 -20.62
N ASP A 138 -13.33 5.83 -19.29
CA ASP A 138 -13.33 4.72 -18.32
C ASP A 138 -12.41 3.56 -18.78
N VAL A 139 -11.26 3.93 -19.36
CA VAL A 139 -10.44 2.98 -20.12
C VAL A 139 -10.04 1.82 -19.21
N PRO A 140 -10.29 0.57 -19.61
CA PRO A 140 -9.90 -0.59 -18.83
C PRO A 140 -8.42 -0.55 -18.49
N ALA A 141 -8.15 -1.11 -17.33
CA ALA A 141 -6.88 -1.13 -16.65
C ALA A 141 -5.63 -1.50 -17.49
N GLU A 142 -5.84 -2.16 -18.62
CA GLU A 142 -4.84 -2.72 -19.51
C GLU A 142 -4.14 -1.67 -20.39
N VAL A 143 -4.73 -0.50 -20.60
CA VAL A 143 -4.15 0.53 -21.50
C VAL A 143 -3.10 1.40 -20.81
N PHE A 144 -3.16 1.53 -19.49
CA PHE A 144 -2.08 2.15 -18.72
C PHE A 144 -0.98 1.11 -18.50
N HIS A 145 -0.07 1.02 -19.48
CA HIS A 145 1.14 0.21 -19.34
C HIS A 145 2.06 0.80 -18.27
N PHE A 146 1.74 0.52 -17.00
CA PHE A 146 2.75 0.60 -15.95
C PHE A 146 3.83 -0.42 -16.31
N GLN A 147 5.07 0.03 -16.38
CA GLN A 147 6.19 -0.90 -16.32
C GLN A 147 6.00 -1.77 -15.07
N ASN A 148 6.24 -3.07 -15.23
CA ASN A 148 6.04 -4.04 -14.15
C ASN A 148 7.17 -3.91 -13.12
N TYR A 149 7.16 -2.80 -12.39
CA TYR A 149 8.06 -2.56 -11.28
C TYR A 149 7.69 -3.51 -10.15
N PRO A 150 8.66 -4.21 -9.57
CA PRO A 150 8.39 -5.04 -8.42
C PRO A 150 8.02 -4.14 -7.21
N CYS A 151 7.05 -4.55 -6.41
CA CYS A 151 6.66 -3.90 -5.16
C CYS A 151 7.67 -4.12 -4.01
N HIS A 152 8.77 -4.83 -4.30
CA HIS A 152 9.84 -5.16 -3.37
C HIS A 152 11.14 -5.33 -4.16
N THR A 153 12.26 -4.84 -3.62
CA THR A 153 13.61 -5.07 -4.16
C THR A 153 14.26 -6.30 -3.57
#